data_AF-E6S9Y8-F1
#
_entry.id   AF-E6S9Y8-F1
#
_cell.length_a   1.000
_cell.length_b   1.000
_cell.length_c   1.000
_cell.angle_alpha   90.00
_cell.angle_beta   90.00
_cell.angle_gamma   90.00
#
_symmetry.space_group_name_H-M   'P 1'
#
loop_
_entity.id
_entity.type
_entity.pdbx_description
1 polymer ?
#
loop_
_entity_poly.entity_id
_entity_poly.type
_entity_poly.pdbx_seq_one_letter_code
_entity_poly.pdbx_strand_id
1 'polypeptide(L)' 'MARIEANCSQCGGVEFEDGFIEDNGQGSQGYARWISGPLQRGPFGGAFRFGAPRWIVDAIRCTHCNHLELYADDRS' A
#
# COMPACT_ATOMS: atom_id res chain seq x y z
N MET A 1 16.25 -7.61 1.98
CA MET A 1 16.27 -6.14 2.09
C MET A 1 16.97 -5.58 0.86
N ALA A 2 16.20 -5.18 -0.14
CA ALA A 2 16.60 -4.06 -0.97
C ALA A 2 15.50 -3.04 -0.70
N ARG A 3 15.59 -2.36 0.46
CA ARG A 3 14.97 -1.03 0.53
C ARG A 3 15.66 -0.32 -0.61
N ILE A 4 14.93 0.09 -1.65
CA ILE A 4 15.48 1.07 -2.59
C ILE A 4 16.10 2.13 -1.69
N GLU A 5 17.35 2.52 -1.93
CA GLU A 5 18.00 3.63 -1.24
C GLU A 5 17.23 4.92 -1.60
N ALA A 6 15.99 5.00 -1.13
CA ALA A 6 15.00 5.95 -1.53
C ALA A 6 15.07 7.06 -0.51
N ASN A 7 15.68 8.16 -0.93
CA ASN A 7 15.44 9.43 -0.29
C ASN A 7 13.95 9.74 -0.44
N CYS A 8 13.36 10.38 0.56
CA CYS A 8 11.96 10.77 0.53
C CYS A 8 11.69 11.52 -0.78
N SER A 9 10.77 11.00 -1.58
CA SER A 9 10.44 11.53 -2.90
C SER A 9 9.96 12.98 -2.86
N GLN A 10 9.51 13.46 -1.70
CA GLN A 10 9.08 14.83 -1.47
C GLN A 10 10.20 15.78 -1.00
N CYS A 11 11.05 15.36 -0.06
CA CYS A 11 11.99 16.27 0.61
C CYS A 11 13.47 15.83 0.60
N GLY A 12 13.77 14.64 0.07
CA GLY A 12 15.12 14.08 0.02
C GLY A 12 15.66 13.53 1.35
N GLY A 13 14.85 13.51 2.42
CA GLY A 13 15.25 12.96 3.73
C GLY A 13 15.49 11.45 3.70
N VAL A 14 16.32 10.94 4.60
CA VAL A 14 16.74 9.52 4.62
C VAL A 14 16.20 8.74 5.82
N GLU A 15 15.61 9.44 6.79
CA GLU A 15 15.03 8.83 7.98
C GLU A 15 13.53 8.58 7.77
N PHE A 16 13.14 7.34 8.05
CA PHE A 16 11.78 6.85 7.88
C PHE A 16 11.31 6.04 9.09
N GLU A 17 10.02 6.09 9.33
CA GLU A 17 9.29 5.26 10.28
C GLU A 17 8.43 4.26 9.50
N ASP A 18 8.52 2.97 9.85
CA ASP A 18 7.71 1.91 9.24
C ASP A 18 6.26 1.98 9.77
N GLY A 19 5.29 1.66 8.92
CA GLY A 19 3.88 1.60 9.27
C GLY A 19 3.06 0.78 8.26
N PHE A 20 1.75 0.74 8.45
CA PHE A 20 0.81 0.10 7.52
C PHE A 20 -0.51 0.85 7.49
N ILE A 21 -1.27 0.69 6.40
CA ILE A 21 -2.63 1.23 6.31
C ILE A 21 -3.61 0.17 6.80
N GLU A 22 -4.35 0.49 7.85
CA GLU A 22 -5.44 -0.34 8.36
C GLU A 22 -6.67 -0.23 7.44
N ASP A 23 -7.21 -1.38 7.03
CA ASP A 23 -8.53 -1.47 6.39
C ASP A 23 -9.54 -1.95 7.44
N ASN A 24 -10.52 -1.12 7.77
CA ASN A 24 -11.58 -1.40 8.74
C ASN A 24 -12.90 -1.85 8.08
N GLY A 25 -12.88 -2.19 6.80
CA GLY A 25 -14.06 -2.70 6.09
C GLY A 25 -14.60 -4.00 6.68
N GLN A 26 -15.90 -4.24 6.53
CA GLN A 26 -16.51 -5.49 6.95
C GLN A 26 -15.87 -6.69 6.20
N GLY A 27 -15.26 -7.61 6.94
CA GLY A 27 -14.54 -8.76 6.39
C GLY A 27 -13.12 -8.43 5.89
N SER A 28 -12.55 -7.29 6.27
CA SER A 28 -11.14 -6.99 6.03
C SER A 28 -10.23 -7.89 6.86
N GLN A 29 -8.95 -7.94 6.50
CA GLN A 29 -7.91 -8.62 7.29
C GLN A 29 -7.13 -7.67 8.20
N GLY A 30 -7.61 -6.43 8.40
CA GLY A 30 -6.93 -5.41 9.19
C GLY A 30 -5.80 -4.67 8.46
N TYR A 31 -5.61 -4.89 7.16
CA TYR A 31 -4.62 -4.18 6.35
C TYR A 31 -5.09 -4.01 4.90
N ALA A 32 -4.61 -2.93 4.27
CA ALA A 32 -4.91 -2.61 2.88
C ALA A 32 -4.11 -3.47 1.88
N ARG A 33 -4.68 -3.66 0.69
CA ARG A 33 -4.05 -4.39 -0.42
C ARG A 33 -4.12 -3.62 -1.72
N TRP A 34 -3.06 -3.67 -2.51
CA TRP A 34 -3.05 -3.17 -3.87
C TRP A 34 -3.59 -4.24 -4.82
N ILE A 35 -4.44 -3.83 -5.76
CA ILE A 35 -4.99 -4.70 -6.81
C ILE A 35 -4.63 -4.08 -8.15
N SER A 36 -3.92 -4.83 -8.99
CA SER A 36 -3.52 -4.31 -10.31
C SER A 36 -4.70 -4.21 -11.27
N GLY A 37 -4.69 -3.14 -12.06
CA GLY A 37 -5.68 -2.85 -13.08
C GLY A 37 -6.80 -1.91 -12.61
N PRO A 38 -7.71 -1.52 -13.51
CA PRO A 38 -8.81 -0.64 -13.18
C PRO A 38 -9.78 -1.31 -12.20
N LEU A 39 -10.41 -0.50 -11.34
CA LEU A 39 -11.52 -0.97 -10.50
C LEU A 39 -12.67 -1.42 -11.40
N GLN A 40 -12.86 -2.74 -11.52
CA GLN A 40 -14.01 -3.32 -12.17
C GLN A 40 -15.11 -3.50 -11.12
N ARG A 41 -16.36 -3.13 -11.42
CA ARG A 41 -17.52 -3.36 -10.55
C ARG A 41 -18.36 -4.47 -11.16
N GLY A 42 -18.70 -5.48 -10.35
CA GLY A 42 -19.62 -6.53 -10.75
C GLY A 42 -21.07 -6.03 -10.77
N PRO A 43 -22.01 -6.82 -11.31
CA PRO A 43 -23.43 -6.47 -11.41
C PRO A 43 -24.11 -6.20 -10.06
N PHE A 44 -23.50 -6.63 -8.95
CA PHE A 44 -23.97 -6.38 -7.57
C PHE A 44 -23.21 -5.26 -6.84
N GLY A 45 -22.49 -4.40 -7.57
CA GLY A 45 -21.81 -3.22 -7.01
C GLY A 45 -20.50 -3.49 -6.27
N GLY A 46 -20.17 -4.76 -5.99
CA GLY A 46 -18.87 -5.14 -5.44
C GLY A 46 -17.73 -5.02 -6.47
N ALA A 47 -16.50 -4.79 -5.99
CA ALA A 47 -15.33 -4.85 -6.86
C ALA A 47 -15.17 -6.28 -7.43
N PHE A 48 -15.03 -6.39 -8.75
CA PHE A 48 -14.73 -7.63 -9.45
C PHE A 48 -13.24 -7.94 -9.24
N ARG A 49 -12.95 -8.98 -8.46
CA ARG A 49 -11.61 -9.29 -7.92
C ARG A 49 -10.99 -10.57 -8.49
N PHE A 50 -11.60 -11.16 -9.51
CA PHE A 50 -11.20 -12.48 -10.01
C PHE A 50 -9.98 -12.39 -10.94
N GLY A 51 -8.91 -13.09 -10.60
CA GLY A 51 -7.69 -13.21 -11.44
C GLY A 51 -6.67 -12.07 -11.34
N ALA A 52 -6.99 -10.97 -10.65
CA ALA A 52 -6.04 -9.87 -10.48
C ALA A 52 -4.98 -10.21 -9.40
N PRO A 53 -3.68 -10.02 -9.69
CA PRO A 53 -2.65 -10.12 -8.67
C PRO A 53 -2.89 -9.10 -7.54
N ARG A 54 -2.53 -9.51 -6.32
CA ARG A 54 -2.77 -8.77 -5.08
C ARG A 54 -1.48 -8.67 -4.28
N TRP A 55 -1.20 -7.49 -3.77
CA TRP A 55 -0.01 -7.19 -2.96
C TRP A 55 -0.42 -6.52 -1.67
N ILE A 56 0.35 -6.76 -0.61
CA ILE A 56 0.18 -6.01 0.63
C ILE A 56 0.67 -4.58 0.37
N VAL A 57 -0.03 -3.60 0.92
CA VAL A 57 0.44 -2.22 0.90
C VAL A 57 1.29 -1.99 2.15
N ASP A 58 2.60 -1.90 1.96
CA ASP A 58 3.52 -1.41 2.98
C ASP A 58 3.58 0.11 2.95
N ALA A 59 3.78 0.72 4.10
CA ALA A 59 3.86 2.17 4.24
C ALA A 59 5.10 2.59 5.03
N ILE A 60 5.74 3.67 4.60
CA ILE A 60 6.78 4.35 5.37
C ILE A 60 6.49 5.84 5.44
N ARG A 61 6.73 6.43 6.61
CA ARG A 61 6.56 7.86 6.86
C ARG A 61 7.94 8.52 6.99
N CYS A 62 8.22 9.52 6.17
CA CYS A 62 9.42 10.34 6.35
C CYS A 62 9.32 11.10 7.68
N THR A 63 10.32 10.97 8.55
CA THR A 63 10.33 11.63 9.87
C THR A 63 10.56 13.14 9.76
N HIS A 64 11.15 13.62 8.66
CA HIS A 64 11.45 15.03 8.43
C HIS A 64 10.24 15.84 7.96
N CYS A 65 9.46 15.33 7.00
CA CYS A 65 8.37 16.08 6.36
C CYS A 65 6.99 15.43 6.46
N ASN A 66 6.88 14.26 7.11
CA ASN A 66 5.65 13.46 7.24
C ASN A 66 5.08 12.93 5.92
N HIS A 67 5.83 13.02 4.81
CA HIS A 67 5.41 12.41 3.55
C HIS A 67 5.31 10.89 3.70
N LEU A 68 4.20 10.33 3.21
CA LEU A 68 3.90 8.91 3.28
C LEU A 68 4.15 8.28 1.92
N GLU A 69 4.98 7.25 1.89
CA GLU A 69 5.25 6.47 0.70
C GLU A 69 4.63 5.08 0.84
N LEU A 70 3.99 4.61 -0.23
CA LEU A 70 3.24 3.37 -0.27
C LEU A 70 3.81 2.44 -1.31
N TYR A 71 4.03 1.19 -0.92
CA TYR A 71 4.68 0.18 -1.74
C TYR A 71 3.79 -1.05 -1.85
N ALA A 72 3.61 -1.57 -3.07
CA ALA A 72 2.95 -2.85 -3.30
C ALA A 72 4.00 -3.96 -3.23
N ASP A 73 4.12 -4.62 -2.08
CA ASP A 73 5.10 -5.70 -1.85
C ASP A 73 4.44 -7.09 -1.93
N ASP A 74 5.21 -8.10 -2.36
CA ASP A 74 4.76 -9.49 -2.49
C ASP A 74 4.90 -10.31 -1.20
N ARG A 75 5.48 -9.71 -0.15
CA ARG A 75 5.74 -10.37 1.12
C ARG A 75 4.51 -10.37 2.03
N SER A 76 3.90 -11.54 2.18
CA SER A 76 3.26 -12.00 3.42
C SER A 76 4.19 -12.96 4.14
#